data_AF-A0A534IQE1-F1
#
_entry.id   AF-A0A534IQE1-F1
#
_cell.length_a   1.000
_cell.length_b   1.000
_cell.length_c   1.000
_cell.angle_alpha   90.00
_cell.angle_beta   90.00
_cell.angle_gamma   90.00
#
_symmetry.space_group_name_H-M   'P 1'
#
loop_
_entity.id
_entity.type
_entity.pdbx_description
1 polymer ?
#
loop_
_entity_poly.entity_id
_entity_poly.type
_entity_poly.pdbx_seq_one_letter_code
_entity_poly.pdbx_strand_id
1 'polypeptide(L)'
;MDGRLRALAIRSLFLFLLSLVLVAGFWYHREFYQIGFTNLLIIGGFVTFLVIWAARLAMTGELPRGRPSGELAFTLEEGDRLLKRVARFVVRPSEGLGAPAAGHVVRAKYETGTEFARLLIEDARRAFLSDLTDEDARQAGFRSAADLRDAGTSRWRWHPEDVVTILRVRALGGTR
;
A
#
# COMPACT_ATOMS: atom_id res chain seq x y z
N MET A 1 12.18 2.52 10.54
CA MET A 1 12.15 1.14 11.12
C MET A 1 10.85 0.86 11.88
N ASP A 2 9.93 1.82 11.91
CA ASP A 2 8.72 1.82 12.74
C ASP A 2 7.60 0.92 12.22
N GLY A 3 7.54 0.68 10.90
CA GLY A 3 6.53 -0.18 10.30
C GLY A 3 6.62 -1.65 10.74
N ARG A 4 7.84 -2.16 10.95
CA ARG A 4 8.07 -3.55 11.38
C ARG A 4 7.75 -3.73 12.87
N LEU A 5 8.13 -2.76 13.70
CA LEU A 5 7.78 -2.70 15.12
C LEU A 5 6.27 -2.55 15.33
N ARG A 6 5.60 -1.70 14.54
CA ARG A 6 4.14 -1.52 14.59
C ARG A 6 3.40 -2.79 14.17
N ALA A 7 3.88 -3.49 13.13
CA ALA A 7 3.30 -4.77 12.74
C ALA A 7 3.48 -5.85 13.81
N LEU A 8 4.66 -5.91 14.45
CA LEU A 8 4.92 -6.82 15.57
C LEU A 8 4.06 -6.47 16.78
N ALA A 9 3.93 -5.19 17.14
CA ALA A 9 3.10 -4.74 18.24
C ALA A 9 1.62 -5.07 18.05
N ILE A 10 1.09 -4.83 16.83
CA ILE A 10 -0.29 -5.19 16.49
C ILE A 10 -0.48 -6.71 16.57
N ARG A 11 0.47 -7.49 16.05
CA ARG A 11 0.43 -8.96 16.14
C ARG A 11 0.43 -9.44 17.60
N SER A 12 1.32 -8.91 18.43
CA SER A 12 1.42 -9.27 19.85
C SER A 12 0.18 -8.87 20.63
N LEU A 13 -0.39 -7.68 20.38
CA LEU A 13 -1.63 -7.23 20.99
C LEU A 13 -2.80 -8.14 20.61
N PHE A 14 -2.87 -8.57 19.34
CA PHE A 14 -3.92 -9.47 18.88
C PHE A 14 -3.82 -10.86 19.53
N LEU A 15 -2.61 -11.41 19.60
CA LEU A 15 -2.36 -12.68 20.29
C LEU A 15 -2.69 -12.58 21.78
N PHE A 16 -2.38 -11.44 22.40
CA PHE A 16 -2.73 -11.18 23.79
C PHE A 16 -4.25 -11.11 24.00
N LEU A 17 -4.99 -10.38 23.16
CA LEU A 17 -6.45 -10.32 23.23
C LEU A 17 -7.08 -11.71 23.01
N LEU A 18 -6.55 -12.47 22.06
CA LEU A 18 -7.01 -13.83 21.79
C LEU A 18 -6.76 -14.76 23.00
N SER A 19 -5.59 -14.64 23.64
CA SER A 19 -5.29 -15.33 24.90
C SER A 19 -6.24 -14.93 26.03
N LEU A 20 -6.56 -13.64 26.16
CA LEU A 20 -7.45 -13.12 27.19
C LEU A 20 -8.90 -13.63 27.01
N VAL A 21 -9.36 -13.69 25.76
CA VAL A 21 -10.66 -14.30 25.39
C VAL A 21 -10.68 -15.80 25.71
N LEU A 22 -9.61 -16.53 25.40
CA LEU A 22 -9.49 -17.95 25.75
C LEU A 22 -9.54 -18.17 27.26
N VAL A 23 -8.75 -17.41 28.03
CA VAL A 23 -8.72 -17.50 29.50
C VAL A 23 -10.08 -17.15 30.10
N ALA A 24 -10.73 -16.10 29.63
CA ALA A 24 -12.08 -15.74 30.06
C ALA A 24 -13.11 -16.83 29.69
N GLY A 25 -13.01 -17.39 28.49
CA GLY A 25 -13.84 -18.50 28.04
C GLY A 25 -13.71 -19.74 28.93
N PHE A 26 -12.48 -20.07 29.35
CA PHE A 26 -12.21 -21.17 30.29
C PHE A 26 -12.64 -20.86 31.72
N TRP A 27 -12.49 -19.62 32.18
CA TRP A 27 -12.90 -19.22 33.53
C TRP A 27 -14.42 -19.31 33.69
N TYR A 28 -15.17 -18.88 32.67
CA TYR A 28 -16.62 -18.88 32.65
C TYR A 28 -17.23 -20.15 32.03
N HIS A 29 -16.42 -21.14 31.66
CA HIS A 29 -16.80 -22.43 31.04
C HIS A 29 -17.99 -23.11 31.71
N ARG A 30 -18.08 -23.02 33.05
CA ARG A 30 -19.15 -23.63 33.84
C ARG A 30 -20.49 -22.90 33.72
N GLU A 31 -20.45 -21.59 33.54
CA GLU A 31 -21.64 -20.74 33.35
C GLU A 31 -22.13 -20.79 31.89
N PHE A 32 -21.25 -21.02 30.92
CA PHE A 32 -21.63 -21.16 29.51
C PHE A 32 -22.64 -22.29 29.24
N TYR A 33 -22.60 -23.40 29.99
CA TYR A 33 -23.60 -24.47 29.86
C TYR A 33 -24.96 -24.12 30.44
N GLN A 34 -25.04 -23.12 31.32
CA GLN A 34 -26.30 -22.66 31.92
C GLN A 34 -26.96 -21.56 31.08
N ILE A 35 -26.17 -20.83 30.30
CA ILE A 35 -26.55 -19.61 29.58
C ILE A 35 -27.36 -19.89 28.29
N GLY A 36 -27.58 -21.16 27.93
CA GLY A 36 -28.41 -21.59 26.80
C GLY A 36 -27.70 -21.51 25.44
N PHE A 37 -28.14 -22.36 24.49
CA PHE A 37 -27.48 -22.56 23.20
C PHE A 37 -27.30 -21.26 22.38
N THR A 38 -28.30 -20.37 22.42
CA THR A 38 -28.29 -19.10 21.69
C THR A 38 -27.11 -18.20 22.08
N ASN A 39 -26.87 -18.05 23.36
CA ASN A 39 -25.80 -17.19 23.87
C ASN A 39 -24.42 -17.82 23.61
N LEU A 40 -24.33 -19.15 23.69
CA LEU A 40 -23.13 -19.89 23.28
C LEU A 40 -22.81 -19.67 21.79
N LEU A 41 -23.84 -19.70 20.94
CA LEU A 41 -23.72 -19.45 19.50
C LEU A 41 -23.29 -18.02 19.20
N ILE A 42 -23.85 -17.02 19.91
CA ILE A 42 -23.48 -15.61 19.74
C ILE A 42 -22.02 -15.39 20.15
N ILE A 43 -21.63 -15.88 21.33
CA ILE A 43 -20.27 -15.66 21.85
C ILE A 43 -19.25 -16.44 21.03
N GLY A 44 -19.49 -17.75 20.80
CA GLY A 44 -18.62 -18.59 19.97
C GLY A 44 -18.53 -18.09 18.52
N GLY A 45 -19.64 -17.65 17.95
CA GLY A 45 -19.69 -17.05 16.61
C GLY A 45 -18.91 -15.74 16.55
N PHE A 46 -19.03 -14.88 17.56
CA PHE A 46 -18.28 -13.63 17.65
C PHE A 46 -16.77 -13.88 17.80
N VAL A 47 -16.35 -14.82 18.66
CA VAL A 47 -14.94 -15.21 18.79
C VAL A 47 -14.41 -15.77 17.47
N THR A 48 -15.15 -16.68 16.83
CA THR A 48 -14.76 -17.27 15.54
C THR A 48 -14.66 -16.20 14.46
N PHE A 49 -15.60 -15.26 14.42
CA PHE A 49 -15.56 -14.11 13.53
C PHE A 49 -14.30 -13.26 13.75
N LEU A 50 -13.96 -12.94 15.01
CA LEU A 50 -12.74 -12.20 15.34
C LEU A 50 -11.48 -12.95 14.91
N VAL A 51 -11.43 -14.26 15.10
CA VAL A 51 -10.29 -15.10 14.68
C VAL A 51 -10.16 -15.12 13.15
N ILE A 52 -11.25 -15.34 12.43
CA ILE A 52 -11.24 -15.31 10.95
C ILE A 52 -10.88 -13.93 10.45
N TRP A 53 -11.42 -12.87 11.06
CA TRP A 53 -11.12 -11.49 10.71
C TRP A 53 -9.64 -11.17 10.96
N ALA A 54 -9.08 -11.62 12.08
CA ALA A 54 -7.66 -11.47 12.41
C ALA A 54 -6.75 -12.27 11.48
N ALA A 55 -7.10 -13.51 11.19
CA ALA A 55 -6.39 -14.35 10.23
C ALA A 55 -6.42 -13.73 8.84
N ARG A 56 -7.58 -13.19 8.42
CA ARG A 56 -7.72 -12.45 7.17
C ARG A 56 -6.87 -11.20 7.18
N LEU A 57 -6.83 -10.44 8.27
CA LEU A 57 -5.99 -9.25 8.43
C LEU A 57 -4.49 -9.59 8.36
N ALA A 58 -4.08 -10.71 8.96
CA ALA A 58 -2.70 -11.18 8.96
C ALA A 58 -2.29 -11.76 7.59
N MET A 59 -3.16 -12.51 6.92
CA MET A 59 -2.91 -13.13 5.62
C MET A 59 -2.94 -12.13 4.47
N THR A 60 -3.80 -11.12 4.53
CA THR A 60 -3.82 -10.07 3.51
C THR A 60 -2.63 -9.13 3.63
N GLY A 61 -1.98 -9.00 4.80
CA GLY A 61 -0.88 -8.03 5.01
C GLY A 61 -1.28 -6.56 4.80
N GLU A 62 -2.55 -6.35 4.48
CA GLU A 62 -3.23 -5.11 4.21
C GLU A 62 -3.95 -4.76 5.50
N LEU A 63 -3.20 -4.15 6.42
CA LEU A 63 -3.79 -3.16 7.32
C LEU A 63 -4.79 -2.33 6.51
N PRO A 64 -5.96 -1.94 7.07
CA PRO A 64 -6.91 -1.05 6.41
C PRO A 64 -6.24 0.33 6.27
N ARG A 65 -5.33 0.43 5.31
CA ARG A 65 -4.47 1.59 5.06
C ARG A 65 -5.24 2.54 4.19
N GLY A 66 -6.20 3.20 4.83
CA GLY A 66 -6.88 4.36 4.31
C GLY A 66 -7.77 4.11 3.10
N ARG A 67 -8.77 4.94 2.96
CA ARG A 67 -9.42 5.18 1.66
C ARG A 67 -8.32 5.69 0.72
N PRO A 68 -8.23 5.21 -0.54
CA PRO A 68 -7.20 5.69 -1.45
C PRO A 68 -7.32 7.20 -1.58
N SER A 69 -6.25 7.90 -1.24
CA SER A 69 -6.19 9.36 -1.21
C SER A 69 -5.44 9.83 -2.45
N GLY A 70 -6.15 9.85 -3.58
CA GLY A 70 -5.63 10.33 -4.85
C GLY A 70 -5.46 9.25 -5.92
N GLU A 71 -5.22 9.72 -7.13
CA GLU A 71 -5.12 8.92 -8.34
C GLU A 71 -3.85 9.31 -9.10
N LEU A 72 -3.12 8.31 -9.60
CA LEU A 72 -1.96 8.50 -10.48
C LEU A 72 -2.28 7.86 -11.83
N ALA A 73 -2.15 8.67 -12.89
CA ALA A 73 -2.30 8.21 -14.26
C ALA A 73 -0.96 7.71 -14.82
N PHE A 74 -0.99 6.53 -15.43
CA PHE A 74 0.16 5.87 -16.04
C PHE A 74 -0.12 5.58 -17.51
N THR A 75 0.93 5.64 -18.33
CA THR A 75 0.84 5.09 -19.70
C THR A 75 0.76 3.57 -19.63
N LEU A 76 0.35 2.95 -20.74
CA LEU A 76 0.25 1.48 -20.82
C LEU A 76 1.60 0.80 -20.52
N GLU A 77 2.69 1.36 -21.05
CA GLU A 77 4.05 0.86 -20.83
C GLU A 77 4.52 1.05 -19.38
N GLU A 78 4.27 2.21 -18.76
CA GLU A 78 4.61 2.45 -17.35
C GLU A 78 3.86 1.49 -16.43
N GLY A 79 2.56 1.27 -16.69
CA GLY A 79 1.73 0.36 -15.91
C GLY A 79 2.21 -1.09 -16.03
N ASP A 80 2.58 -1.55 -17.23
CA ASP A 80 3.12 -2.91 -17.42
C ASP A 80 4.49 -3.08 -16.74
N ARG A 81 5.37 -2.07 -16.79
CA ARG A 81 6.66 -2.07 -16.05
C ARG A 81 6.46 -2.12 -14.54
N LEU A 82 5.45 -1.43 -14.01
CA LEU A 82 5.08 -1.47 -12.59
C LEU A 82 4.50 -2.83 -12.19
N LEU A 83 3.62 -3.41 -13.01
CA LEU A 83 3.03 -4.73 -12.75
C LEU A 83 4.08 -5.85 -12.78
N LYS A 84 5.03 -5.78 -13.71
CA LYS A 84 6.18 -6.69 -13.80
C LYS A 84 7.23 -6.46 -12.70
N ARG A 85 7.01 -5.50 -11.80
CA ARG A 85 7.92 -5.09 -10.71
C ARG A 85 9.31 -4.65 -11.20
N VAL A 86 9.40 -4.22 -12.46
CA VAL A 86 10.62 -3.68 -13.07
C VAL A 86 10.82 -2.23 -12.60
N ALA A 87 9.74 -1.45 -12.54
CA ALA A 87 9.76 -0.11 -11.98
C ALA A 87 9.35 -0.12 -10.49
N ARG A 88 10.11 0.61 -9.67
CA ARG A 88 9.85 0.87 -8.25
C ARG A 88 9.71 2.36 -7.96
N PHE A 89 10.24 3.22 -8.82
CA PHE A 89 10.10 4.67 -8.73
C PHE A 89 9.12 5.18 -9.78
N VAL A 90 8.39 6.23 -9.41
CA VAL A 90 7.50 6.96 -10.29
C VAL A 90 7.91 8.42 -10.21
N VAL A 91 8.30 8.99 -11.34
CA VAL A 91 8.69 10.40 -11.46
C VAL A 91 7.51 11.17 -12.06
N ARG A 92 7.10 12.25 -11.39
CA ARG A 92 6.01 13.13 -11.84
C ARG A 92 6.40 14.60 -11.65
N PRO A 93 5.90 15.51 -12.50
CA PRO A 93 6.06 16.94 -12.27
C PRO A 93 5.49 17.32 -10.91
N SER A 94 6.18 18.19 -10.16
CA SER A 94 5.71 18.65 -8.85
C SER A 94 4.64 19.72 -8.95
N GLU A 95 4.61 20.46 -10.06
CA GLU A 95 3.58 21.46 -10.33
C GLU A 95 2.24 20.78 -10.62
N GLY A 96 1.19 21.17 -9.89
CA GLY A 96 -0.16 20.63 -10.04
C GLY A 96 -0.42 19.28 -9.36
N LEU A 97 0.61 18.53 -8.95
CA LEU A 97 0.44 17.33 -8.12
C LEU A 97 0.48 17.70 -6.63
N GLY A 98 -0.65 17.54 -5.95
CA GLY A 98 -0.65 17.30 -4.51
C GLY A 98 0.03 15.97 -4.23
N ALA A 99 1.37 15.96 -4.19
CA ALA A 99 2.18 14.76 -4.04
C ALA A 99 1.70 13.98 -2.80
N PRO A 100 1.16 12.76 -2.98
CA PRO A 100 0.60 12.03 -1.87
C PRO A 100 1.71 11.62 -0.91
N ALA A 101 1.51 11.88 0.39
CA ALA A 101 2.54 11.69 1.39
C ALA A 101 2.92 10.21 1.55
N ALA A 102 4.17 9.95 1.95
CA ALA A 102 4.62 8.59 2.28
C ALA A 102 3.67 7.91 3.28
N GLY A 103 3.39 6.62 3.04
CA GLY A 103 2.42 5.81 3.78
C GLY A 103 0.99 5.83 3.22
N HIS A 104 0.69 6.67 2.23
CA HIS A 104 -0.61 6.69 1.56
C HIS A 104 -0.72 5.64 0.45
N VAL A 105 -1.95 5.17 0.25
CA VAL A 105 -2.31 4.31 -0.87
C VAL A 105 -2.98 5.17 -1.95
N VAL A 106 -2.51 5.03 -3.18
CA VAL A 106 -3.04 5.72 -4.36
C VAL A 106 -3.53 4.71 -5.40
N ARG A 107 -4.57 5.10 -6.13
CA ARG A 107 -5.07 4.31 -7.27
C ARG A 107 -4.16 4.53 -8.46
N ALA A 108 -3.64 3.46 -9.03
CA ALA A 108 -2.94 3.51 -10.31
C ALA A 108 -3.92 3.19 -11.43
N LYS A 109 -4.14 4.18 -12.30
CA LYS A 109 -5.01 4.06 -13.46
C LYS A 109 -4.19 4.20 -14.73
N TYR A 110 -4.58 3.48 -15.76
CA TYR A 110 -4.14 3.83 -17.11
C TYR A 110 -4.75 5.17 -17.51
N GLU A 111 -4.12 5.86 -18.47
CA GLU A 111 -4.70 7.06 -19.09
C GLU A 111 -6.08 6.81 -19.71
N THR A 112 -6.40 5.56 -20.04
CA THR A 112 -7.74 5.11 -20.48
C THR A 112 -8.79 5.09 -19.37
N GLY A 113 -8.39 5.32 -18.11
CA GLY A 113 -9.28 5.39 -16.94
C GLY A 113 -9.39 4.08 -16.14
N THR A 114 -8.91 2.96 -16.68
CA THR A 114 -8.97 1.65 -16.00
C THR A 114 -7.98 1.58 -14.82
N GLU A 115 -8.47 1.28 -13.62
CA GLU A 115 -7.62 0.97 -12.45
C GLU A 115 -6.95 -0.39 -12.65
N PHE A 116 -5.62 -0.44 -12.54
CA PHE A 116 -4.85 -1.68 -12.72
C PHE A 116 -4.16 -2.15 -11.45
N ALA A 117 -3.89 -1.24 -10.52
CA ALA A 117 -3.26 -1.57 -9.25
C ALA A 117 -3.51 -0.49 -8.19
N ARG A 118 -3.29 -0.88 -6.94
CA ARG A 118 -3.14 0.06 -5.84
C ARG A 118 -1.67 0.16 -5.47
N LEU A 119 -1.16 1.38 -5.35
CA LEU A 119 0.24 1.64 -5.04
C LEU A 119 0.35 2.23 -3.63
N LEU A 120 1.20 1.62 -2.80
CA LEU A 120 1.65 2.21 -1.55
C LEU A 120 2.86 3.10 -1.84
N ILE A 121 2.81 4.35 -1.39
CA ILE A 121 3.96 5.24 -1.44
C ILE A 121 4.82 4.96 -0.21
N GLU A 122 6.03 4.47 -0.43
CA GLU A 122 6.99 4.17 0.63
C GLU A 122 7.78 5.41 1.03
N ASP A 123 8.13 6.22 0.03
CA ASP A 123 8.95 7.41 0.18
C ASP A 123 8.61 8.40 -0.94
N ALA A 124 8.76 9.68 -0.65
CA ALA A 124 8.47 10.76 -1.57
C ALA A 124 9.51 11.87 -1.37
N ARG A 125 10.25 12.20 -2.43
CA ARG A 125 11.23 13.29 -2.41
C ARG A 125 11.07 14.16 -3.64
N ARG A 126 11.49 15.42 -3.52
CA ARG A 126 11.57 16.36 -4.64
C ARG A 126 13.03 16.53 -5.05
N ALA A 127 13.26 16.63 -6.34
CA ALA A 127 14.56 16.89 -6.93
C ALA A 127 14.38 17.72 -8.19
N PHE A 128 15.43 18.44 -8.61
CA PHE A 128 15.45 19.02 -9.95
C PHE A 128 15.60 17.92 -11.00
N LEU A 129 15.02 18.13 -12.18
CA LEU A 129 15.11 17.19 -13.28
C LEU A 129 16.56 16.98 -13.76
N SER A 130 17.39 18.03 -13.65
CA SER A 130 18.84 17.98 -13.88
C SER A 130 19.56 16.98 -12.98
N ASP A 131 19.09 16.85 -11.73
CA ASP A 131 19.77 16.12 -10.67
C ASP A 131 19.40 14.62 -10.65
N LEU A 132 18.53 14.20 -11.56
CA LEU A 132 18.16 12.80 -11.71
C LEU A 132 19.34 11.97 -12.18
N THR A 133 19.67 10.96 -11.38
CA THR A 133 20.74 10.01 -11.67
C THR A 133 20.26 8.88 -12.58
N ASP A 134 21.19 8.23 -13.28
CA ASP A 134 20.88 7.03 -14.07
C ASP A 134 20.37 5.86 -13.21
N GLU A 135 20.73 5.83 -11.92
CA GLU A 135 20.20 4.84 -10.97
C GLU A 135 18.71 5.10 -10.71
N ASP A 136 18.32 6.35 -10.48
CA ASP A 136 16.91 6.72 -10.28
C ASP A 136 16.07 6.39 -11.52
N ALA A 137 16.62 6.64 -12.72
CA ALA A 137 15.97 6.31 -13.98
C ALA A 137 15.80 4.79 -14.17
N ARG A 138 16.83 4.01 -13.82
CA ARG A 138 16.75 2.53 -13.82
C ARG A 138 15.71 2.02 -12.85
N GLN A 139 15.61 2.62 -11.66
CA GLN A 139 14.56 2.28 -10.69
C GLN A 139 13.16 2.71 -11.15
N ALA A 140 13.05 3.67 -12.06
CA ALA A 140 11.79 4.01 -12.74
C ALA A 140 11.51 3.14 -13.98
N GLY A 141 12.41 2.21 -14.33
CA GLY A 141 12.25 1.30 -15.46
C GLY A 141 12.69 1.90 -16.80
N PHE A 142 13.57 2.91 -16.79
CA PHE A 142 14.23 3.50 -17.96
C PHE A 142 15.69 3.04 -18.04
N ARG A 143 16.35 3.16 -19.20
CA ARG A 143 17.75 2.73 -19.34
C ARG A 143 18.74 3.77 -18.82
N SER A 144 18.41 5.05 -18.97
CA SER A 144 19.24 6.19 -18.59
C SER A 144 18.37 7.36 -18.10
N ALA A 145 18.98 8.33 -17.41
CA ALA A 145 18.32 9.58 -17.05
C ALA A 145 17.92 10.40 -18.29
N ALA A 146 18.69 10.33 -19.38
CA ALA A 146 18.33 10.96 -20.64
C ALA A 146 17.03 10.37 -21.22
N ASP A 147 16.92 9.04 -21.27
CA ASP A 147 15.71 8.35 -21.75
C ASP A 147 14.47 8.75 -20.94
N LEU A 148 14.62 8.87 -19.61
CA LEU A 148 13.54 9.30 -18.72
C LEU A 148 13.14 10.76 -19.00
N ARG A 149 14.12 11.65 -19.20
CA ARG A 149 13.85 13.06 -19.54
C ARG A 149 13.17 13.17 -20.88
N ASP A 150 13.62 12.47 -21.92
CA ASP A 150 13.02 12.50 -23.26
C ASP A 150 11.56 12.02 -23.25
N ALA A 151 11.28 10.94 -22.52
CA ALA A 151 9.93 10.43 -22.32
C ALA A 151 9.03 11.46 -21.58
N GLY A 152 9.61 12.20 -20.64
CA GLY A 152 8.87 13.23 -19.92
C GLY A 152 8.72 14.56 -20.65
N THR A 153 9.66 14.92 -21.53
CA THR A 153 9.53 16.06 -22.44
C THR A 153 8.34 15.86 -23.37
N SER A 154 8.17 14.65 -23.89
CA SER A 154 7.06 14.33 -24.80
C SER A 154 5.69 14.29 -24.09
N ARG A 155 5.64 13.87 -22.82
CA ARG A 155 4.38 13.77 -22.06
C ARG A 155 4.01 15.02 -21.26
N TRP A 156 4.97 15.66 -20.60
CA TRP A 156 4.75 16.77 -19.67
C TRP A 156 5.46 18.06 -20.07
N ARG A 157 6.15 18.08 -21.22
CA ARG A 157 6.92 19.25 -21.69
C ARG A 157 7.95 19.73 -20.67
N TRP A 158 8.61 18.77 -20.03
CA TRP A 158 9.64 19.03 -19.03
C TRP A 158 10.75 19.94 -19.53
N HIS A 159 11.16 20.86 -18.66
CA HIS A 159 12.38 21.64 -18.78
C HIS A 159 13.41 21.16 -17.74
N PRO A 160 14.72 21.32 -18.01
CA PRO A 160 15.77 20.87 -17.09
C PRO A 160 15.70 21.47 -15.69
N GLU A 161 15.14 22.68 -15.58
CA GLU A 161 14.98 23.41 -14.31
C GLU A 161 13.71 23.01 -13.53
N ASP A 162 12.87 22.14 -14.10
CA ASP A 162 11.64 21.73 -13.46
C ASP A 162 11.90 20.87 -12.22
N VAL A 163 11.10 21.09 -11.19
CA VAL A 163 11.12 20.28 -9.97
C VAL A 163 10.20 19.09 -10.16
N VAL A 164 10.75 17.89 -10.04
CA VAL A 164 10.00 16.63 -10.10
C VAL A 164 9.90 15.97 -8.74
N THR A 165 8.78 15.31 -8.51
CA THR A 165 8.56 14.46 -7.35
C THR A 165 8.86 13.02 -7.74
N ILE A 166 9.81 12.42 -7.02
CA ILE A 166 10.19 11.02 -7.13
C ILE A 166 9.49 10.27 -6.01
N LEU A 167 8.57 9.38 -6.40
CA LEU A 167 7.80 8.54 -5.49
C LEU A 167 8.32 7.11 -5.56
N ARG A 168 8.76 6.57 -4.43
CA ARG A 168 9.01 5.15 -4.30
C ARG A 168 7.70 4.45 -4.04
N VAL A 169 7.30 3.55 -4.93
CA VAL A 169 6.00 2.88 -4.88
C VAL A 169 6.13 1.37 -4.77
N ARG A 170 5.16 0.76 -4.09
CA ARG A 170 5.00 -0.69 -4.02
C ARG A 170 3.58 -1.07 -4.41
N ALA A 171 3.42 -1.94 -5.41
CA ALA A 171 2.12 -2.49 -5.77
C ALA A 171 1.57 -3.39 -4.67
N LEU A 172 0.35 -3.11 -4.20
CA LEU A 172 -0.38 -3.85 -3.16
C LEU A 172 -1.25 -4.96 -3.76
N GLY A 173 -0.73 -5.69 -4.75
CA GLY A 173 -1.51 -6.68 -5.50
C GLY A 173 -2.24 -6.05 -6.68
N GLY A 174 -2.13 -6.71 -7.84
CA GLY A 174 -2.91 -6.38 -9.03
C GLY A 174 -4.22 -7.17 -8.98
N THR A 175 -5.32 -6.51 -9.31
CA THR A 175 -6.56 -7.20 -9.68
C THR A 175 -6.24 -8.14 -10.83
N ARG A 176 -6.21 -9.44 -10.54
CA ARG A 176 -6.36 -10.48 -11.55
C ARG A 176 -7.79 -10.47 -12.07
#